data_AF-E7RN62-F1
#
_entry.id   AF-E7RN62-F1
#
_cell.length_a   1.000
_cell.length_b   1.000
_cell.length_c   1.000
_cell.angle_alpha   90.00
_cell.angle_beta   90.00
_cell.angle_gamma   90.00
#
_symmetry.space_group_name_H-M   'P 1'
#
loop_
_entity.id
_entity.type
_entity.pdbx_description
1 polymer ?
#
loop_
_entity_poly.entity_id
_entity_poly.type
_entity_poly.pdbx_seq_one_letter_code
_entity_poly.pdbx_strand_id
1 'polypeptide(L)'
;MYLAVDHEIIRTNPLEELEYEKKPSSKRMHISRTELKQIVGLKLSDNDPLKELARRAFIFSVFMGLAYVDIRLLYPHHIGRTVDNRGYIRINRKKMKVESFIPLHPIAEQILYLYITTD
;
A
#
# COMPACT_ATOMS: atom_id res chain seq x y z
N MET A 1 -11.52 -12.54 21.34
CA MET A 1 -12.02 -13.62 22.22
C MET A 1 -11.44 -13.49 23.60
N TYR A 2 -10.11 -13.44 23.78
CA TYR A 2 -9.51 -13.21 25.09
C TYR A 2 -10.03 -11.96 25.82
N LEU A 3 -10.19 -10.82 25.13
CA LEU A 3 -10.86 -9.65 25.70
C LEU A 3 -12.24 -9.95 26.31
N ALA A 4 -13.05 -10.83 25.70
CA ALA A 4 -14.37 -11.18 26.23
C ALA A 4 -14.28 -12.16 27.42
N VAL A 5 -13.21 -12.97 27.49
CA VAL A 5 -12.89 -13.79 28.66
C VAL A 5 -12.44 -12.90 29.82
N ASP A 6 -11.56 -11.94 29.56
CA ASP A 6 -11.05 -10.98 30.54
C ASP A 6 -12.18 -10.09 31.10
N HIS A 7 -13.18 -9.77 30.27
CA HIS A 7 -14.39 -9.05 30.69
C HIS A 7 -15.48 -9.96 31.28
N GLU A 8 -15.19 -11.25 31.49
CA GLU A 8 -16.11 -12.25 32.05
C GLU A 8 -17.42 -12.43 31.26
N ILE A 9 -17.48 -11.96 30.02
CA ILE A 9 -18.63 -12.13 29.11
C ILE A 9 -18.75 -13.61 28.70
N ILE A 10 -17.62 -14.30 28.59
CA ILE A 10 -17.53 -15.75 28.34
C ILE A 10 -16.51 -16.37 29.30
N ARG A 11 -16.72 -17.63 29.70
CA ARG A 11 -15.88 -18.29 30.72
C ARG A 11 -14.52 -18.73 30.21
N THR A 12 -14.44 -19.14 28.95
CA THR A 12 -13.23 -19.64 28.30
C THR A 12 -13.23 -19.24 26.83
N ASN A 13 -12.07 -19.28 26.17
CA ASN A 13 -11.97 -19.00 24.74
C ASN A 13 -12.37 -20.26 23.93
N PRO A 14 -13.54 -20.30 23.26
CA PRO A 14 -13.97 -21.47 22.48
C PRO A 14 -13.10 -21.75 21.24
N LEU A 15 -12.13 -20.90 20.92
CA LEU A 15 -11.19 -21.09 19.80
C LEU A 15 -9.80 -21.55 20.26
N GLU A 16 -9.61 -21.83 21.55
CA GLU A 16 -8.28 -22.15 22.11
C GLU A 16 -7.72 -23.48 21.60
N GLU A 17 -8.59 -24.47 21.39
CA GLU A 17 -8.23 -25.79 20.83
C GLU A 17 -8.36 -25.85 19.30
N LEU A 18 -8.81 -24.76 18.66
CA LEU A 18 -8.98 -24.75 17.21
C LEU A 18 -7.62 -24.61 16.52
N GLU A 19 -7.11 -25.70 15.96
CA GLU A 19 -5.92 -25.65 15.13
C GLU A 19 -6.20 -24.87 13.84
N TYR A 20 -5.31 -23.93 13.51
CA TYR A 20 -5.44 -23.14 12.30
C TYR A 20 -5.15 -24.03 11.08
N GLU A 21 -6.17 -24.34 10.29
CA GLU A 21 -5.98 -25.05 9.03
C GLU A 21 -5.06 -24.23 8.11
N LYS A 22 -3.89 -24.78 7.80
CA LYS A 22 -3.00 -24.20 6.80
C LYS A 22 -3.70 -24.28 5.45
N LYS A 23 -4.13 -23.13 4.93
CA LYS A 23 -4.63 -23.04 3.56
C LYS A 23 -3.61 -23.68 2.62
N PRO A 24 -4.04 -24.53 1.67
CA PRO A 24 -3.12 -25.11 0.70
C PRO A 24 -2.36 -24.00 0.00
N SER A 25 -1.10 -24.26 -0.34
CA SER A 25 -0.25 -23.25 -0.98
C SER A 25 -0.93 -22.74 -2.25
N SER A 26 -1.44 -21.51 -2.19
CA SER A 26 -2.02 -20.86 -3.36
C SER A 26 -0.92 -20.70 -4.40
N LYS A 27 -1.16 -21.10 -5.66
CA LYS A 27 -0.31 -20.68 -6.79
C LYS A 27 -0.45 -19.16 -6.94
N ARG A 28 0.39 -18.39 -6.23
CA ARG A 28 0.42 -16.94 -6.36
C ARG A 28 1.07 -16.61 -7.69
N MET A 29 0.28 -16.12 -8.64
CA MET A 29 0.79 -15.60 -9.90
C MET A 29 1.50 -14.27 -9.63
N HIS A 30 2.67 -14.08 -10.24
CA HIS A 30 3.38 -12.81 -10.20
C HIS A 30 3.32 -12.15 -11.56
N ILE A 31 3.40 -10.83 -11.60
CA ILE A 31 3.59 -10.11 -12.86
C ILE A 31 5.06 -10.22 -13.29
N SER A 32 5.28 -10.35 -14.59
CA SER A 32 6.60 -10.24 -15.21
C SER A 32 7.01 -8.78 -15.41
N ARG A 33 8.30 -8.55 -15.62
CA ARG A 33 8.81 -7.21 -15.94
C ARG A 33 8.23 -6.67 -17.25
N THR A 34 7.96 -7.54 -18.22
CA THR A 34 7.35 -7.19 -19.50
C THR A 34 5.91 -6.73 -19.32
N GLU A 35 5.11 -7.43 -18.53
CA GLU A 35 3.74 -7.02 -18.22
C GLU A 35 3.72 -5.70 -17.43
N LEU A 36 4.63 -5.51 -16.47
CA LEU A 36 4.75 -4.24 -15.77
C LEU A 36 5.02 -3.08 -16.74
N LYS A 37 5.93 -3.27 -17.70
CA LYS A 37 6.21 -2.25 -18.73
C LYS A 37 4.99 -1.94 -19.59
N GLN A 38 4.20 -2.96 -19.94
CA GLN A 38 2.94 -2.76 -20.67
C GLN A 38 1.94 -1.94 -19.84
N ILE A 39 1.78 -2.23 -18.55
CA ILE A 39 0.88 -1.48 -17.65
C ILE A 39 1.35 -0.02 -17.50
N VAL A 40 2.66 0.21 -17.38
CA VAL A 40 3.22 1.57 -17.29
C VAL A 40 2.97 2.36 -18.57
N GLY A 41 3.14 1.75 -19.74
CA GLY A 41 2.91 2.37 -21.05
C GLY A 41 1.44 2.45 -21.49
N LEU A 42 0.53 1.75 -20.79
CA LEU A 42 -0.88 1.74 -21.12
C LEU A 42 -1.49 3.13 -20.94
N LYS A 43 -2.06 3.68 -22.02
CA LYS A 43 -2.87 4.89 -21.99
C LYS A 43 -4.32 4.49 -21.92
N LEU A 44 -4.96 4.73 -20.79
CA LEU A 44 -6.40 4.55 -20.63
C LEU A 44 -7.13 5.79 -21.16
N SER A 45 -8.34 5.59 -21.67
CA SER A 45 -9.17 6.69 -22.18
C SER A 45 -9.57 7.64 -21.06
N ASP A 46 -9.61 8.94 -21.36
CA ASP A 46 -10.06 9.98 -20.42
C ASP A 46 -11.52 9.78 -19.97
N ASN A 47 -12.28 8.98 -20.72
CA ASN A 47 -13.66 8.60 -20.36
C ASN A 47 -13.74 7.67 -19.14
N ASP A 48 -12.62 7.10 -18.65
CA ASP A 48 -12.56 6.19 -17.50
C ASP A 48 -11.56 6.65 -16.41
N PRO A 49 -11.80 7.79 -15.73
CA PRO A 49 -10.85 8.37 -14.78
C PRO A 49 -10.52 7.45 -13.59
N LEU A 50 -11.47 6.61 -13.17
CA LEU A 50 -11.26 5.64 -12.08
C LEU A 50 -10.28 4.53 -12.48
N LYS A 51 -10.30 4.08 -13.74
CA LYS A 51 -9.35 3.06 -14.22
C LYS A 51 -7.94 3.62 -14.29
N GLU A 52 -7.80 4.87 -14.74
CA GLU A 52 -6.50 5.55 -14.77
C GLU A 52 -5.96 5.81 -13.37
N LEU A 53 -6.83 6.21 -12.42
CA LEU A 53 -6.46 6.33 -11.01
C LEU A 53 -5.98 4.98 -10.43
N ALA A 54 -6.70 3.90 -10.69
CA ALA A 54 -6.31 2.56 -10.25
C ALA A 54 -4.96 2.12 -10.85
N ARG A 55 -4.74 2.40 -12.15
CA ARG A 55 -3.47 2.12 -12.83
C ARG A 55 -2.31 2.88 -12.19
N ARG A 56 -2.47 4.19 -11.94
CA ARG A 56 -1.45 5.02 -11.29
C ARG A 56 -1.17 4.58 -9.85
N ALA A 57 -2.21 4.28 -9.07
CA ALA A 57 -2.06 3.76 -7.71
C ALA A 57 -1.34 2.41 -7.69
N PHE A 58 -1.63 1.53 -8.66
CA PHE A 58 -0.93 0.27 -8.82
C PHE A 58 0.55 0.49 -9.13
N ILE A 59 0.88 1.31 -10.14
CA ILE A 59 2.28 1.61 -10.51
C ILE A 59 3.03 2.22 -9.33
N PHE A 60 2.41 3.18 -8.63
CA PHE A 60 2.97 3.79 -7.43
C PHE A 60 3.26 2.74 -6.35
N SER A 61 2.34 1.81 -6.10
CA SER A 61 2.53 0.71 -5.14
C SER A 61 3.72 -0.20 -5.49
N VAL A 62 3.92 -0.49 -6.78
CA VAL A 62 5.01 -1.35 -7.27
C VAL A 62 6.38 -0.70 -7.03
N PHE A 63 6.51 0.60 -7.31
CA PHE A 63 7.79 1.30 -7.15
C PHE A 63 8.09 1.69 -5.71
N MET A 64 7.07 1.92 -4.88
CA MET A 64 7.25 2.37 -3.48
C MET A 64 7.13 1.24 -2.45
N GLY A 65 6.66 0.05 -2.82
CA GLY A 65 6.46 -1.06 -1.88
C GLY A 65 5.39 -0.80 -0.82
N LEU A 66 4.46 0.12 -1.12
CA LEU A 66 3.38 0.51 -0.22
C LEU A 66 2.13 -0.33 -0.49
N ALA A 67 1.47 -0.77 0.59
CA ALA A 67 0.19 -1.42 0.47
C ALA A 67 -0.88 -0.38 0.08
N TYR A 68 -1.95 -0.82 -0.57
CA TYR A 68 -3.07 0.06 -0.94
C TYR A 68 -3.59 0.89 0.26
N VAL A 69 -3.71 0.28 1.43
CA VAL A 69 -4.15 0.97 2.65
C VAL A 69 -3.18 2.08 3.08
N ASP A 70 -1.88 1.88 2.88
CA ASP A 70 -0.87 2.88 3.22
C ASP A 70 -0.92 4.04 2.19
N ILE A 71 -1.12 3.73 0.90
CA ILE A 71 -1.25 4.74 -0.17
C ILE A 71 -2.47 5.64 0.07
N ARG A 72 -3.61 5.03 0.41
CA ARG A 72 -4.85 5.76 0.70
C ARG A 72 -4.73 6.69 1.92
N LEU A 73 -3.79 6.43 2.83
CA LEU A 73 -3.54 7.21 4.03
C LEU A 73 -2.32 8.15 3.89
N LEU A 74 -1.79 8.31 2.68
CA LEU A 74 -0.76 9.31 2.42
C LEU A 74 -1.34 10.72 2.50
N TYR A 75 -0.55 11.62 3.06
CA TYR A 75 -0.87 13.04 3.21
C TYR A 75 0.38 13.85 2.88
N PRO A 76 0.25 15.13 2.48
CA PRO A 76 1.39 15.97 2.11
C PRO A 76 2.53 15.99 3.14
N HIS A 77 2.22 16.02 4.43
CA HIS A 77 3.23 16.04 5.51
C HIS A 77 4.06 14.75 5.62
N HIS A 78 3.59 13.64 5.05
CA HIS A 78 4.35 12.39 4.98
C HIS A 78 5.43 12.43 3.89
N ILE A 79 5.34 13.38 2.96
CA ILE A 79 6.26 13.53 1.84
C ILE A 79 7.26 14.61 2.21
N GLY A 80 8.54 14.25 2.24
CA GLY A 80 9.62 15.16 2.55
C GLY A 80 10.69 15.18 1.47
N ARG A 81 11.66 16.09 1.63
CA ARG A 81 12.86 16.14 0.80
C ARG A 81 14.08 16.17 1.71
N THR A 82 15.14 15.47 1.28
CA THR A 82 16.44 15.53 1.95
C THR A 82 17.17 16.83 1.58
N VAL A 83 18.30 17.10 2.25
CA VAL A 83 19.21 18.22 1.93
C VAL A 83 19.71 18.16 0.48
N ASP A 84 19.84 16.95 -0.07
CA ASP A 84 20.24 16.72 -1.47
C ASP A 84 19.06 16.81 -2.45
N ASN A 85 17.94 17.39 -2.04
CA ASN A 85 16.70 17.51 -2.80
C ASN A 85 16.13 16.17 -3.31
N ARG A 86 16.39 15.06 -2.62
CA ARG A 86 15.78 13.76 -2.93
C ARG A 86 14.47 13.61 -2.15
N GLY A 87 13.38 13.31 -2.86
CA GLY A 87 12.09 13.04 -2.23
C GLY A 87 12.11 11.75 -1.39
N TYR A 88 11.33 11.73 -0.32
CA TYR A 88 11.08 10.52 0.46
C TYR A 88 9.65 10.52 1.02
N ILE A 89 9.18 9.33 1.38
CA ILE A 89 7.93 9.11 2.12
C ILE A 89 8.28 8.59 3.50
N ARG A 90 7.74 9.21 4.53
CA ARG A 90 7.83 8.79 5.93
C ARG A 90 6.43 8.58 6.48
N ILE A 91 6.07 7.32 6.76
CA ILE A 91 4.73 6.94 7.27
C ILE A 91 4.83 5.85 8.34
N ASN A 92 3.82 5.76 9.20
CA ASN A 92 3.62 4.60 10.06
C ASN A 92 2.76 3.56 9.33
N ARG A 93 3.31 2.36 9.08
CA ARG A 93 2.62 1.29 8.34
C ARG A 93 1.35 0.88 9.07
N LYS A 94 0.21 0.82 8.37
CA LYS A 94 -1.09 0.59 9.02
C LYS A 94 -1.15 -0.74 9.78
N LYS A 95 -0.55 -1.80 9.22
CA LYS A 95 -0.61 -3.15 9.80
C LYS A 95 0.25 -3.28 11.05
N MET A 96 1.52 -2.87 10.97
CA MET A 96 2.51 -3.12 12.03
C MET A 96 2.67 -1.94 12.98
N LYS A 97 2.15 -0.76 12.64
CA LYS A 97 2.37 0.51 13.36
C LYS A 97 3.85 0.88 13.53
N VAL A 98 4.69 0.39 12.62
CA VAL A 98 6.12 0.70 12.55
C VAL A 98 6.37 1.75 11.48
N GLU A 99 7.25 2.69 11.76
CA GLU A 99 7.66 3.71 10.80
C GLU A 99 8.39 3.10 9.60
N SER A 100 8.15 3.66 8.42
CA SER A 100 8.87 3.34 7.20
C SER A 100 9.36 4.61 6.54
N PHE A 101 10.66 4.63 6.24
CA PHE A 101 11.32 5.68 5.47
C PHE A 101 11.65 5.10 4.09
N ILE A 102 11.05 5.67 3.05
CA ILE A 102 11.11 5.13 1.68
C ILE A 102 11.57 6.23 0.72
N PRO A 103 12.75 6.10 0.09
CA PRO A 103 13.18 7.03 -0.95
C PRO A 103 12.18 7.07 -2.11
N LEU A 104 11.83 8.27 -2.59
CA LEU A 104 10.87 8.45 -3.65
C LEU A 104 11.49 8.07 -5.00
N HIS A 105 10.90 7.09 -5.67
CA HIS A 105 11.34 6.69 -7.01
C HIS A 105 10.89 7.73 -8.06
N PRO A 106 11.70 8.07 -9.08
CA PRO A 106 11.36 9.12 -10.05
C PRO A 106 10.00 8.94 -10.75
N ILE A 107 9.64 7.70 -11.09
CA ILE A 107 8.33 7.38 -11.69
C ILE A 107 7.19 7.62 -10.67
N ALA A 108 7.41 7.30 -9.40
CA ALA A 108 6.41 7.54 -8.35
C ALA A 108 6.25 9.03 -8.06
N GLU A 109 7.32 9.81 -8.13
CA GLU A 109 7.29 11.27 -7.99
C GLU A 109 6.45 11.93 -9.09
N GLN A 110 6.60 11.49 -10.35
CA GLN A 110 5.77 11.97 -11.46
C GLN A 110 4.28 11.72 -11.22
N ILE A 111 3.92 10.54 -10.70
CA ILE A 111 2.53 10.21 -10.36
C ILE A 111 2.04 11.12 -9.22
N LEU A 112 2.87 11.30 -8.19
CA LEU A 112 2.53 12.09 -7.01
C LEU A 112 2.26 13.57 -7.35
N TYR A 113 3.04 14.14 -8.26
CA TYR A 113 2.89 15.52 -8.73
C TYR A 113 1.54 15.80 -9.40
N LEU A 114 0.85 14.78 -9.90
CA LEU A 114 -0.49 14.91 -10.46
C LEU A 114 -1.57 15.17 -9.40
N TYR A 115 -1.26 14.93 -8.11
CA TYR A 115 -2.23 14.96 -7.01
C TYR A 115 -1.84 15.91 -5.88
N ILE A 116 -0.58 16.34 -5.80
CA ILE A 116 -0.17 17.35 -4.83
C ILE A 116 -0.63 18.71 -5.37
N THR A 117 -1.60 19.32 -4.69
CA THR A 117 -1.98 20.72 -4.92
C THR A 117 -1.05 21.60 -4.08
N THR A 118 -0.38 22.58 -4.69
CA THR A 118 0.46 23.60 -4.03
C THR A 118 -0.36 24.76 -3.46
N ASP A 119 -1.54 24.48 -2.90
CA ASP A 119 -2.41 25.47 -2.25
C ASP A 119 -2.39 25.29 -0.72
#